data_AF-A0AAE6QFB1-F1
#
_entry.id   AF-A0AAE6QFB1-F1
#
_cell.length_a   1.000
_cell.length_b   1.000
_cell.length_c   1.000
_cell.angle_alpha   90.00
_cell.angle_beta   90.00
_cell.angle_gamma   90.00
#
_symmetry.space_group_name_H-M   'P 1'
#
loop_
_entity.id
_entity.type
_entity.pdbx_description
1 polymer ?
#
loop_
_entity_poly.entity_id
_entity_poly.type
_entity_poly.pdbx_seq_one_letter_code
_entity_poly.pdbx_strand_id
1 'polypeptide(L)'
;MGSLNSYADELGRHGLMIPPFSNMGIVDELVQILRKAPMDMDEQLTAVLSRIYTPAHLAAMVVSRYAHTKVIDLYAETISEAIEAHLLGLDHIAVAGLMPVIEGVVVKLSLQHGISAKKTTRQKFSSLVSCAIERNNSVKTGDFHQVESMLTVFLSFLEKYFWEGSSSYPLPDGTNRHGILHGAYSDADYGYPINFYKTLTAVDMLCWISEFKPFQPMPTADSQALAIYYLMMMNLRPRAKVDARRLIFGAEAQ
;
A
#
# COMPACT_ATOMS: atom_id res chain seq x y z
N MET A 1 -13.30 -23.00 1.08
CA MET A 1 -12.39 -21.96 1.61
C MET A 1 -10.98 -22.37 1.25
N GLY A 2 -10.20 -21.47 0.65
CA GLY A 2 -8.78 -21.70 0.38
C GLY A 2 -7.94 -21.53 1.65
N SER A 3 -6.70 -22.05 1.65
CA SER A 3 -5.73 -21.73 2.69
C SER A 3 -5.13 -20.34 2.46
N LEU A 4 -4.64 -19.67 3.52
CA LEU A 4 -3.99 -18.36 3.37
C LEU A 4 -2.80 -18.42 2.41
N ASN A 5 -2.08 -19.55 2.35
CA ASN A 5 -0.98 -19.75 1.41
C ASN A 5 -1.48 -19.70 -0.04
N SER A 6 -2.62 -20.36 -0.34
CA SER A 6 -3.24 -20.28 -1.66
C SER A 6 -3.71 -18.86 -2.00
N TYR A 7 -4.15 -18.08 -1.01
CA TYR A 7 -4.55 -16.68 -1.23
C TYR A 7 -3.34 -15.77 -1.43
N ALA A 8 -2.27 -15.98 -0.66
CA ALA A 8 -1.00 -15.29 -0.79
C ALA A 8 -0.40 -15.51 -2.19
N ASP A 9 -0.39 -16.75 -2.68
CA ASP A 9 0.11 -17.07 -4.02
C ASP A 9 -0.71 -16.37 -5.12
N GLU A 10 -2.04 -16.37 -4.98
CA GLU A 10 -2.93 -15.74 -5.97
C GLU A 10 -2.77 -14.22 -5.98
N LEU A 11 -2.85 -13.56 -4.82
CA LEU A 11 -2.60 -12.12 -4.70
C LEU A 11 -1.22 -11.75 -5.22
N GLY A 12 -0.21 -12.55 -4.86
CA GLY A 12 1.18 -12.33 -5.23
C GLY A 12 1.43 -12.31 -6.73
N ARG A 13 0.70 -13.11 -7.53
CA ARG A 13 0.80 -13.11 -9.01
C ARG A 13 0.34 -11.79 -9.64
N HIS A 14 -0.53 -11.06 -8.96
CA HIS A 14 -1.11 -9.80 -9.42
C HIS A 14 -0.48 -8.56 -8.75
N GLY A 15 0.69 -8.73 -8.12
CA GLY A 15 1.38 -7.64 -7.42
C GLY A 15 0.57 -7.10 -6.24
N LEU A 16 -0.28 -7.93 -5.65
CA LEU A 16 -1.01 -7.64 -4.43
C LEU A 16 -0.38 -8.38 -3.25
N MET A 17 -0.62 -7.85 -2.06
CA MET A 17 -0.27 -8.45 -0.79
C MET A 17 -1.54 -8.74 -0.02
N ILE A 18 -1.44 -9.53 1.04
CA ILE A 18 -2.51 -9.62 2.03
C ILE A 18 -2.47 -8.33 2.86
N PRO A 19 -3.49 -7.46 2.80
CA PRO A 19 -3.46 -6.23 3.56
C PRO A 19 -3.45 -6.54 5.06
N PRO A 20 -2.55 -5.92 5.84
CA PRO A 20 -2.65 -5.97 7.29
C PRO A 20 -4.05 -5.55 7.77
N PHE A 21 -4.53 -6.15 8.85
CA PHE A 21 -5.84 -5.84 9.47
C PHE A 21 -7.07 -6.17 8.61
N SER A 22 -6.91 -6.85 7.48
CA SER A 22 -8.03 -7.39 6.72
C SER A 22 -8.59 -8.66 7.37
N ASN A 23 -9.89 -8.89 7.23
CA ASN A 23 -10.50 -10.16 7.60
C ASN A 23 -10.48 -11.14 6.41
N MET A 24 -10.53 -12.44 6.70
CA MET A 24 -10.48 -13.49 5.68
C MET A 24 -11.60 -13.42 4.64
N GLY A 25 -12.75 -12.83 4.97
CA GLY A 25 -13.84 -12.63 4.01
C GLY A 25 -13.47 -11.63 2.91
N ILE A 26 -12.83 -10.52 3.28
CA ILE A 26 -12.32 -9.53 2.30
C ILE A 26 -11.21 -10.15 1.44
N VAL A 27 -10.29 -10.91 2.05
CA VAL A 27 -9.20 -11.57 1.30
C VAL A 27 -9.76 -12.60 0.32
N ASP A 28 -10.76 -13.38 0.71
CA ASP A 28 -11.44 -14.31 -0.20
C ASP A 28 -12.10 -13.56 -1.37
N GLU A 29 -12.79 -12.45 -1.09
CA GLU A 29 -13.43 -11.61 -2.13
C GLU A 29 -12.42 -11.09 -3.16
N LEU A 30 -11.26 -10.58 -2.72
CA LEU A 30 -10.16 -10.17 -3.62
C LEU A 30 -9.70 -11.33 -4.49
N VAL A 31 -9.48 -12.51 -3.89
CA VAL A 31 -9.04 -13.71 -4.62
C VAL A 31 -10.09 -14.18 -5.63
N GLN A 32 -11.38 -14.09 -5.31
CA GLN A 32 -12.45 -14.45 -6.25
C GLN A 32 -12.47 -13.49 -7.45
N ILE A 33 -12.23 -12.19 -7.25
CA ILE A 33 -12.13 -11.22 -8.34
C ILE A 33 -10.95 -11.58 -9.25
N LEU A 34 -9.76 -11.82 -8.68
CA LEU A 34 -8.57 -12.20 -9.44
C LEU A 34 -8.77 -13.46 -10.27
N ARG A 35 -9.36 -14.50 -9.68
CA ARG A 35 -9.64 -15.77 -10.38
C ARG A 35 -10.63 -15.64 -11.52
N LYS A 36 -11.63 -14.75 -11.39
CA LYS A 36 -12.60 -14.47 -12.46
C LYS A 36 -11.98 -13.61 -13.57
N ALA A 37 -10.98 -12.79 -13.23
CA ALA A 37 -10.32 -11.84 -14.13
C ALA A 37 -11.32 -11.06 -15.01
N PRO A 38 -12.31 -10.36 -14.40
CA PRO A 38 -13.28 -9.60 -15.18
C PRO A 38 -12.61 -8.40 -15.86
N MET A 39 -13.28 -7.81 -16.86
CA MET A 39 -12.73 -6.69 -17.62
C MET A 39 -12.52 -5.43 -16.75
N ASP A 40 -13.36 -5.24 -15.74
CA ASP A 40 -13.33 -4.16 -14.74
C ASP A 40 -12.62 -4.60 -13.44
N MET A 41 -11.66 -5.53 -13.53
CA MET A 41 -10.97 -6.12 -12.37
C MET A 41 -10.41 -5.07 -11.41
N ASP A 42 -9.71 -4.05 -11.92
CA ASP A 42 -9.09 -3.03 -11.07
C ASP A 42 -10.14 -2.16 -10.35
N GLU A 43 -11.30 -1.91 -10.95
CA GLU A 43 -12.44 -1.22 -10.33
C GLU A 43 -12.98 -2.04 -9.16
N GLN A 44 -13.20 -3.33 -9.37
CA GLN A 44 -13.71 -4.23 -8.34
C GLN A 44 -12.70 -4.41 -7.19
N LEU A 45 -11.41 -4.59 -7.50
CA LEU A 45 -10.35 -4.67 -6.49
C LEU A 45 -10.27 -3.39 -5.66
N THR A 46 -10.33 -2.23 -6.32
CA THR A 46 -10.36 -0.91 -5.69
C THR A 46 -11.56 -0.78 -4.75
N ALA A 47 -12.75 -1.20 -5.17
CA ALA A 47 -13.95 -1.16 -4.34
C ALA A 47 -13.79 -2.01 -3.07
N VAL A 48 -13.22 -3.21 -3.20
CA VAL A 48 -12.98 -4.10 -2.05
C VAL A 48 -11.91 -3.53 -1.11
N LEU A 49 -10.79 -3.04 -1.64
CA LEU A 49 -9.71 -2.46 -0.83
C LEU A 49 -10.16 -1.19 -0.09
N SER A 50 -11.05 -0.39 -0.69
CA SER A 50 -11.61 0.81 -0.05
C SER A 50 -12.37 0.51 1.25
N ARG A 51 -12.86 -0.73 1.42
CA ARG A 51 -13.53 -1.20 2.65
C ARG A 51 -12.55 -1.51 3.79
N ILE A 52 -11.27 -1.74 3.47
CA ILE A 52 -10.19 -1.86 4.46
C ILE A 52 -9.68 -0.45 4.76
N TYR A 53 -9.34 0.28 3.70
CA TYR A 53 -8.73 1.61 3.74
C TYR A 53 -9.77 2.72 3.86
N THR A 54 -10.66 2.60 4.84
CA THR A 54 -11.69 3.61 5.12
C THR A 54 -11.06 4.89 5.68
N PRO A 55 -11.71 6.07 5.53
CA PRO A 55 -11.25 7.31 6.14
C PRO A 55 -10.98 7.20 7.64
N ALA A 56 -11.82 6.48 8.38
CA ALA A 56 -11.64 6.24 9.81
C ALA A 56 -10.39 5.39 10.10
N HIS A 57 -10.17 4.32 9.32
CA HIS A 57 -8.99 3.48 9.47
C HIS A 57 -7.71 4.24 9.13
N LEU A 58 -7.68 4.93 7.98
CA LEU A 58 -6.54 5.74 7.55
C LEU A 58 -6.18 6.82 8.56
N ALA A 59 -7.17 7.54 9.09
CA ALA A 59 -6.93 8.55 10.11
C ALA A 59 -6.35 7.96 11.41
N ALA A 60 -6.85 6.80 11.84
CA ALA A 60 -6.30 6.09 13.00
C ALA A 60 -4.86 5.63 12.75
N MET A 61 -4.54 5.15 11.54
CA MET A 61 -3.18 4.80 11.14
C MET A 61 -2.24 6.00 11.16
N VAL A 62 -2.65 7.14 10.59
CA VAL A 62 -1.85 8.38 10.58
C VAL A 62 -1.54 8.86 11.99
N VAL A 63 -2.58 9.04 12.82
CA VAL A 63 -2.44 9.63 14.16
C VAL A 63 -1.73 8.67 15.11
N SER A 64 -2.17 7.42 15.17
CA SER A 64 -1.78 6.53 16.27
C SER A 64 -0.62 5.62 15.92
N ARG A 65 -0.23 5.52 14.63
CA ARG A 65 0.73 4.52 14.19
C ARG A 65 1.85 5.08 13.33
N TYR A 66 1.57 5.65 12.17
CA TYR A 66 2.63 6.22 11.33
C TYR A 66 3.41 7.31 12.09
N ALA A 67 2.72 8.16 12.87
CA ALA A 67 3.36 9.20 13.68
C ALA A 67 4.18 8.69 14.89
N HIS A 68 4.07 7.40 15.25
CA HIS A 68 4.67 6.85 16.47
C HIS A 68 5.57 5.64 16.24
N THR A 69 5.53 5.06 15.04
CA THR A 69 6.41 3.94 14.69
C THR A 69 7.77 4.45 14.24
N LYS A 70 8.80 4.11 15.00
CA LYS A 70 10.19 4.48 14.71
C LYS A 70 10.54 4.17 13.24
N VAL A 71 11.23 5.12 12.60
CA VAL A 71 11.57 5.14 11.17
C VAL A 71 10.41 5.52 10.26
N ILE A 72 9.19 5.04 10.54
CA ILE A 72 7.98 5.42 9.79
C ILE A 72 7.60 6.85 10.12
N ASP A 73 7.76 7.26 11.38
CA ASP A 73 7.52 8.61 11.90
C ASP A 73 8.24 9.71 11.11
N LEU A 74 9.42 9.40 10.57
CA LEU A 74 10.17 10.29 9.69
C LEU A 74 9.46 10.64 8.37
N TYR A 75 8.44 9.87 8.00
CA TYR A 75 7.66 10.03 6.77
C TYR A 75 6.16 10.22 7.03
N ALA A 76 5.74 10.40 8.29
CA ALA A 76 4.34 10.45 8.66
C ALA A 76 3.57 11.56 7.92
N GLU A 77 4.21 12.71 7.70
CA GLU A 77 3.66 13.82 6.93
C GLU A 77 3.45 13.44 5.46
N THR A 78 4.49 12.93 4.78
CA THR A 78 4.37 12.48 3.37
C THR A 78 3.33 11.37 3.19
N ILE A 79 3.23 10.44 4.15
CA ILE A 79 2.20 9.39 4.13
C ILE A 79 0.81 10.03 4.27
N SER A 80 0.65 10.99 5.17
CA SER A 80 -0.61 11.71 5.36
C SER A 80 -1.01 12.45 4.07
N GLU A 81 -0.11 13.24 3.49
CA GLU A 81 -0.34 13.97 2.24
C GLU A 81 -0.67 13.03 1.07
N ALA A 82 -0.04 11.87 0.98
CA ALA A 82 -0.37 10.87 -0.04
C ALA A 82 -1.79 10.31 0.13
N ILE A 83 -2.23 10.10 1.38
CA ILE A 83 -3.62 9.73 1.68
C ILE A 83 -4.57 10.85 1.24
N GLU A 84 -4.29 12.11 1.58
CA GLU A 84 -5.11 13.25 1.16
C GLU A 84 -5.21 13.34 -0.36
N ALA A 85 -4.08 13.20 -1.06
CA ALA A 85 -4.03 13.17 -2.51
C ALA A 85 -4.94 12.08 -3.09
N HIS A 86 -4.88 10.85 -2.55
CA HIS A 86 -5.75 9.77 -2.99
C HIS A 86 -7.24 10.08 -2.74
N LEU A 87 -7.58 10.60 -1.56
CA LEU A 87 -8.96 10.95 -1.21
C LEU A 87 -9.52 12.09 -2.08
N LEU A 88 -8.66 12.99 -2.56
CA LEU A 88 -8.98 14.02 -3.57
C LEU A 88 -8.98 13.52 -5.01
N GLY A 89 -8.60 12.25 -5.25
CA GLY A 89 -8.47 11.65 -6.58
C GLY A 89 -7.25 12.10 -7.36
N LEU A 90 -6.20 12.56 -6.69
CA LEU A 90 -4.88 12.87 -7.24
C LEU A 90 -3.98 11.62 -7.18
N ASP A 91 -4.47 10.52 -7.76
CA ASP A 91 -3.91 9.18 -7.58
C ASP A 91 -2.45 9.05 -8.03
N HIS A 92 -2.02 9.76 -9.08
CA HIS A 92 -0.61 9.84 -9.51
C HIS A 92 0.30 10.39 -8.41
N ILE A 93 -0.13 11.46 -7.74
CA ILE A 93 0.63 12.12 -6.67
C ILE A 93 0.65 11.22 -5.43
N ALA A 94 -0.49 10.60 -5.11
CA ALA A 94 -0.62 9.70 -3.99
C ALA A 94 0.38 8.53 -4.08
N VAL A 95 0.39 7.82 -5.21
CA VAL A 95 1.31 6.69 -5.39
C VAL A 95 2.77 7.14 -5.53
N ALA A 96 3.05 8.22 -6.27
CA ALA A 96 4.42 8.73 -6.43
C ALA A 96 5.01 9.21 -5.09
N GLY A 97 4.20 9.77 -4.20
CA GLY A 97 4.60 10.18 -2.85
C GLY A 97 4.97 9.00 -1.95
N LEU A 98 4.31 7.85 -2.09
CA LEU A 98 4.60 6.66 -1.27
C LEU A 98 5.83 5.87 -1.74
N MET A 99 6.23 5.98 -3.00
CA MET A 99 7.42 5.30 -3.53
C MET A 99 8.71 5.60 -2.75
N PRO A 100 9.11 6.87 -2.53
CA PRO A 100 10.30 7.20 -1.74
C PRO A 100 10.13 6.86 -0.25
N VAL A 101 8.90 6.85 0.29
CA VAL A 101 8.64 6.43 1.67
C VAL A 101 9.02 4.96 1.85
N ILE A 102 8.52 4.07 0.98
CA ILE A 102 8.80 2.63 1.04
C ILE A 102 10.32 2.38 0.94
N GLU A 103 11.00 3.02 -0.01
CA GLU A 103 12.46 2.91 -0.18
C GLU A 103 13.20 3.41 1.06
N GLY A 104 12.87 4.60 1.53
CA GLY A 104 13.53 5.25 2.65
C GLY A 104 13.32 4.53 3.98
N VAL A 105 12.12 4.00 4.22
CA VAL A 105 11.79 3.21 5.42
C VAL A 105 12.62 1.94 5.44
N VAL A 106 12.68 1.19 4.34
CA VAL A 106 13.46 -0.05 4.32
C VAL A 106 14.93 0.19 4.53
N VAL A 107 15.53 1.16 3.87
CA VAL A 107 16.95 1.46 4.07
C VAL A 107 17.24 1.73 5.55
N LYS A 108 16.40 2.53 6.22
CA LYS A 108 16.60 2.90 7.64
C LYS A 108 16.30 1.74 8.59
N LEU A 109 15.22 0.99 8.38
CA LEU A 109 14.91 -0.22 9.18
C LEU A 109 16.02 -1.26 9.03
N SER A 110 16.49 -1.51 7.81
CA SER A 110 17.58 -2.46 7.57
C SER A 110 18.83 -2.12 8.40
N LEU A 111 19.23 -0.85 8.40
CA LEU A 111 20.38 -0.41 9.21
C LEU A 111 20.15 -0.61 10.71
N GLN A 112 18.92 -0.35 11.21
CA GLN A 112 18.57 -0.59 12.62
C GLN A 112 18.61 -2.07 13.00
N HIS A 113 18.32 -2.97 12.06
CA HIS A 113 18.41 -4.42 12.22
C HIS A 113 19.82 -4.99 11.95
N GLY A 114 20.85 -4.13 11.85
CA GLY A 114 22.25 -4.56 11.66
C GLY A 114 22.57 -5.04 10.25
N ILE A 115 21.69 -4.80 9.27
CA ILE A 115 21.94 -5.15 7.87
C ILE A 115 22.94 -4.15 7.28
N SER A 116 24.00 -4.68 6.64
CA SER A 116 25.12 -3.89 6.13
C SER A 116 24.70 -2.75 5.19
N ALA A 117 25.27 -1.57 5.41
CA ALA A 117 25.10 -0.40 4.54
C ALA A 117 25.57 -0.65 3.11
N LYS A 118 26.55 -1.55 2.91
CA LYS A 118 27.13 -1.91 1.61
C LYS A 118 26.17 -2.69 0.70
N LYS A 119 25.13 -3.32 1.26
CA LYS A 119 24.12 -4.04 0.46
C LYS A 119 23.38 -3.05 -0.44
N THR A 120 23.04 -3.45 -1.66
CA THR A 120 22.15 -2.66 -2.52
C THR A 120 20.79 -2.50 -1.84
N THR A 121 19.99 -1.51 -2.25
CA THR A 121 18.66 -1.32 -1.70
C THR A 121 17.81 -2.59 -1.83
N ARG A 122 17.79 -3.23 -3.02
CA ARG A 122 17.13 -4.54 -3.24
C ARG A 122 17.59 -5.62 -2.25
N GLN A 123 18.89 -5.74 -1.99
CA GLN A 123 19.41 -6.70 -1.01
C GLN A 123 19.00 -6.35 0.43
N LYS A 124 18.90 -5.07 0.77
CA LYS A 124 18.41 -4.61 2.08
C LYS A 124 16.94 -5.01 2.29
N PHE A 125 16.09 -4.85 1.27
CA PHE A 125 14.70 -5.31 1.25
C PHE A 125 14.60 -6.80 1.56
N SER A 126 15.23 -7.65 0.74
CA SER A 126 15.15 -9.11 0.94
C SER A 126 15.65 -9.50 2.33
N SER A 127 16.77 -8.91 2.78
CA SER A 127 17.32 -9.19 4.11
C SER A 127 16.38 -8.77 5.25
N LEU A 128 15.74 -7.59 5.15
CA LEU A 128 14.83 -7.09 6.19
C LEU A 128 13.62 -8.01 6.35
N VAL A 129 12.99 -8.41 5.25
CA VAL A 129 11.82 -9.29 5.29
C VAL A 129 12.21 -10.71 5.71
N SER A 130 13.37 -11.24 5.27
CA SER A 130 13.88 -12.52 5.78
C SER A 130 14.11 -12.49 7.29
N CYS A 131 14.71 -11.44 7.83
CA CYS A 131 14.85 -11.29 9.29
C CYS A 131 13.49 -11.24 10.00
N ALA A 132 12.47 -10.62 9.40
CA ALA A 132 11.11 -10.61 9.94
C ALA A 132 10.48 -12.01 9.95
N ILE A 133 10.66 -12.79 8.89
CA ILE A 133 10.21 -14.19 8.80
C ILE A 133 10.92 -15.06 9.86
N GLU A 134 12.24 -14.94 9.96
CA GLU A 134 13.04 -15.66 10.97
C GLU A 134 12.59 -15.33 12.40
N ARG A 135 12.34 -14.05 12.69
CA ARG A 135 11.80 -13.60 13.98
C ARG A 135 10.44 -14.23 14.25
N ASN A 136 9.52 -14.19 13.29
CA ASN A 136 8.20 -14.79 13.41
C ASN A 136 8.28 -16.30 13.70
N ASN A 137 9.13 -17.02 12.96
CA ASN A 137 9.32 -18.46 13.10
C ASN A 137 10.05 -18.85 14.39
N SER A 138 10.80 -17.92 14.99
CA SER A 138 11.46 -18.12 16.28
C SER A 138 10.50 -17.87 17.46
N VAL A 139 9.67 -16.82 17.38
CA VAL A 139 8.76 -16.41 18.46
C VAL A 139 7.49 -17.26 18.50
N LYS A 140 6.94 -17.64 17.33
CA LYS A 140 5.76 -18.51 17.17
C LYS A 140 4.52 -18.08 17.97
N THR A 141 4.24 -16.78 18.01
CA THR A 141 3.04 -16.23 18.68
C THR A 141 1.87 -16.16 17.73
N GLY A 142 0.68 -16.56 18.21
CA GLY A 142 -0.55 -16.55 17.40
C GLY A 142 -0.45 -17.49 16.20
N ASP A 143 -1.11 -17.14 15.10
CA ASP A 143 -1.01 -17.89 13.85
C ASP A 143 0.21 -17.44 13.04
N PHE A 144 1.39 -17.87 13.49
CA PHE A 144 2.66 -17.49 12.88
C PHE A 144 2.80 -17.99 11.44
N HIS A 145 2.13 -19.08 11.06
CA HIS A 145 2.12 -19.53 9.65
C HIS A 145 1.40 -18.54 8.75
N GLN A 146 0.30 -17.93 9.23
CA GLN A 146 -0.36 -16.87 8.47
C GLN A 146 0.54 -15.65 8.30
N VAL A 147 1.23 -15.24 9.37
CA VAL A 147 2.19 -14.13 9.34
C VAL A 147 3.33 -14.39 8.35
N GLU A 148 3.88 -15.60 8.34
CA GLU A 148 4.92 -16.02 7.40
C GLU A 148 4.45 -15.89 5.94
N SER A 149 3.22 -16.31 5.64
CA SER A 149 2.64 -16.17 4.31
C SER A 149 2.44 -14.72 3.89
N MET A 150 2.01 -13.85 4.80
CA MET A 150 1.91 -12.41 4.55
C MET A 150 3.28 -11.77 4.25
N LEU A 151 4.31 -12.13 5.03
CA LEU A 151 5.67 -11.64 4.81
C LEU A 151 6.26 -12.17 3.50
N THR A 152 5.99 -13.43 3.15
CA THR A 152 6.47 -14.06 1.92
C THR A 152 5.85 -13.42 0.67
N VAL A 153 4.53 -13.16 0.66
CA VAL A 153 3.91 -12.45 -0.46
C VAL A 153 4.38 -11.00 -0.55
N PHE A 154 4.64 -10.34 0.59
CA PHE A 154 5.23 -9.01 0.60
C PHE A 154 6.65 -8.99 0.00
N LEU A 155 7.49 -9.97 0.35
CA LEU A 155 8.81 -10.11 -0.28
C LEU A 155 8.67 -10.29 -1.81
N SER A 156 7.74 -11.14 -2.26
CA SER A 156 7.46 -11.33 -3.69
C SER A 156 7.00 -10.04 -4.36
N PHE A 157 6.15 -9.22 -3.70
CA PHE A 157 5.74 -7.91 -4.20
C PHE A 157 6.95 -7.01 -4.46
N LEU A 158 7.84 -6.90 -3.47
CA LEU A 158 9.02 -6.05 -3.54
C LEU A 158 9.99 -6.48 -4.64
N GLU A 159 10.25 -7.79 -4.76
CA GLU A 159 11.28 -8.31 -5.65
C GLU A 159 10.85 -8.40 -7.12
N LYS A 160 9.57 -8.67 -7.39
CA LYS A 160 9.06 -8.92 -8.75
C LYS A 160 8.34 -7.72 -9.36
N TYR A 161 7.86 -6.78 -8.54
CA TYR A 161 7.02 -5.67 -9.01
C TYR A 161 7.61 -4.32 -8.63
N PHE A 162 7.80 -4.06 -7.33
CA PHE A 162 8.22 -2.72 -6.89
C PHE A 162 9.61 -2.33 -7.40
N TRP A 163 10.60 -3.21 -7.30
CA TRP A 163 12.01 -2.97 -7.68
C TRP A 163 12.42 -3.47 -9.06
N GLU A 164 11.50 -4.05 -9.81
CA GLU A 164 11.80 -4.54 -11.15
C GLU A 164 12.16 -3.36 -12.07
N GLY A 165 12.98 -3.59 -13.10
CA GLY A 165 13.22 -2.57 -14.11
C GLY A 165 11.92 -2.26 -14.86
N SER A 166 11.67 -0.99 -15.22
CA SER A 166 10.42 -0.60 -15.89
C SER A 166 10.18 -1.36 -17.22
N SER A 167 11.24 -1.72 -17.94
CA SER A 167 11.21 -2.53 -19.16
C SER A 167 10.81 -3.99 -18.94
N SER A 168 10.91 -4.47 -17.69
CA SER A 168 10.69 -5.86 -17.29
C SER A 168 9.46 -6.01 -16.39
N TYR A 169 8.75 -4.92 -16.11
CA TYR A 169 7.57 -4.94 -15.26
C TYR A 169 6.44 -5.73 -15.93
N PRO A 170 5.86 -6.75 -15.26
CA PRO A 170 5.01 -7.73 -15.94
C PRO A 170 3.51 -7.37 -15.94
N LEU A 171 3.09 -6.33 -15.22
CA LEU A 171 1.67 -5.98 -15.05
C LEU A 171 1.30 -4.70 -15.81
N PRO A 172 0.04 -4.56 -16.27
CA PRO A 172 -0.40 -3.39 -17.02
C PRO A 172 -0.66 -2.14 -16.16
N ASP A 173 -0.73 -2.29 -14.83
CA ASP A 173 -1.11 -1.23 -13.89
C ASP A 173 0.03 -0.27 -13.53
N GLY A 174 1.27 -0.56 -13.95
CA GLY A 174 2.40 0.34 -13.75
C GLY A 174 2.79 0.59 -12.28
N THR A 175 2.42 -0.27 -11.32
CA THR A 175 2.86 -0.14 -9.91
C THR A 175 4.34 -0.52 -9.75
N ASN A 176 5.24 0.31 -10.28
CA ASN A 176 6.68 0.11 -10.30
C ASN A 176 7.44 1.39 -9.91
N ARG A 177 8.34 1.29 -8.93
CA ARG A 177 9.10 2.45 -8.44
C ARG A 177 10.02 3.04 -9.51
N HIS A 178 10.65 2.20 -10.34
CA HIS A 178 11.57 2.70 -11.37
C HIS A 178 10.81 3.45 -12.46
N GLY A 179 9.72 2.88 -12.97
CA GLY A 179 8.91 3.49 -14.02
C GLY A 179 8.27 4.81 -13.60
N ILE A 180 7.71 4.86 -12.39
CA ILE A 180 7.09 6.08 -11.85
C ILE A 180 8.14 7.16 -11.56
N LEU A 181 9.20 6.85 -10.81
CA LEU A 181 10.16 7.88 -10.36
C LEU A 181 11.16 8.33 -11.43
N HIS A 182 11.34 7.57 -12.50
CA HIS A 182 12.20 7.95 -13.62
C HIS A 182 11.44 8.36 -14.87
N GLY A 183 10.11 8.52 -14.80
CA GLY A 183 9.29 9.03 -15.90
C GLY A 183 9.21 8.10 -17.10
N ALA A 184 9.35 6.78 -16.89
CA ALA A 184 9.14 5.81 -17.96
C ALA A 184 7.66 5.57 -18.25
N TYR A 185 6.79 5.97 -17.32
CA TYR A 185 5.34 5.81 -17.37
C TYR A 185 4.63 7.16 -17.52
N SER A 186 3.58 7.18 -18.32
CA SER A 186 2.65 8.29 -18.54
C SER A 186 1.48 8.24 -17.56
N ASP A 187 0.61 9.26 -17.62
CA ASP A 187 -0.58 9.33 -16.77
C ASP A 187 -1.53 8.13 -16.95
N ALA A 188 -1.57 7.53 -18.14
CA ALA A 188 -2.41 6.38 -18.45
C ALA A 188 -1.89 5.08 -17.81
N ASP A 189 -0.61 5.03 -17.46
CA ASP A 189 0.06 3.79 -17.09
C ASP A 189 -0.04 3.48 -15.58
N TYR A 190 -0.15 4.49 -14.71
CA TYR A 190 -0.09 4.27 -13.26
C TYR A 190 -1.04 5.14 -12.41
N GLY A 191 -1.90 5.92 -13.04
CA GLY A 191 -2.84 6.84 -12.39
C GLY A 191 -4.05 6.21 -11.72
N TYR A 192 -4.08 4.88 -11.56
CA TYR A 192 -5.25 4.16 -11.09
C TYR A 192 -5.24 3.97 -9.56
N PRO A 193 -6.38 4.13 -8.86
CA PRO A 193 -6.48 3.99 -7.40
C PRO A 193 -5.87 2.71 -6.80
N ILE A 194 -5.88 1.60 -7.55
CA ILE A 194 -5.32 0.32 -7.11
C ILE A 194 -3.83 0.42 -6.73
N ASN A 195 -3.08 1.30 -7.40
CA ASN A 195 -1.65 1.48 -7.19
C ASN A 195 -1.36 2.17 -5.86
N PHE A 196 -2.22 3.11 -5.46
CA PHE A 196 -2.18 3.70 -4.13
C PHE A 196 -2.41 2.62 -3.07
N TYR A 197 -3.42 1.76 -3.21
CA TYR A 197 -3.66 0.71 -2.22
C TYR A 197 -2.52 -0.31 -2.16
N LYS A 198 -1.92 -0.70 -3.28
CA LYS A 198 -0.74 -1.56 -3.31
C LYS A 198 0.43 -0.93 -2.55
N THR A 199 0.73 0.34 -2.82
CA THR A 199 1.84 1.03 -2.14
C THR A 199 1.56 1.33 -0.68
N LEU A 200 0.35 1.72 -0.31
CA LEU A 200 -0.03 1.92 1.09
C LEU A 200 0.00 0.61 1.88
N THR A 201 -0.45 -0.50 1.29
CA THR A 201 -0.32 -1.84 1.90
C THR A 201 1.14 -2.17 2.20
N ALA A 202 2.08 -1.80 1.31
CA ALA A 202 3.50 -1.98 1.56
C ALA A 202 4.00 -1.14 2.75
N VAL A 203 3.51 0.10 2.90
CA VAL A 203 3.81 0.94 4.08
C VAL A 203 3.27 0.29 5.36
N ASP A 204 2.05 -0.26 5.33
CA ASP A 204 1.47 -0.96 6.48
C ASP A 204 2.27 -2.20 6.88
N MET A 205 2.73 -2.98 5.89
CA MET A 205 3.59 -4.14 6.11
C MET A 205 4.91 -3.73 6.76
N LEU A 206 5.53 -2.64 6.31
CA LEU A 206 6.77 -2.12 6.92
C LEU A 206 6.56 -1.61 8.34
N CYS A 207 5.44 -0.93 8.57
CA CYS A 207 5.06 -0.50 9.91
C CYS A 207 4.83 -1.71 10.83
N TRP A 208 4.20 -2.77 10.30
CA TRP A 208 4.04 -4.03 11.04
C TRP A 208 5.37 -4.73 11.31
N ILE A 209 6.30 -4.80 10.35
CA ILE A 209 7.64 -5.36 10.55
C ILE A 209 8.43 -4.60 11.63
N SER A 210 8.28 -3.27 11.69
CA SER A 210 8.99 -2.43 12.67
C SER A 210 8.60 -2.78 14.12
N GLU A 211 7.30 -2.94 14.40
CA GLU A 211 6.82 -3.13 15.79
C GLU A 211 6.26 -4.51 16.11
N PHE A 212 5.94 -5.32 15.12
CA PHE A 212 5.20 -6.59 15.23
C PHE A 212 3.88 -6.46 16.02
N LYS A 213 3.23 -5.29 15.99
CA LYS A 213 1.88 -5.09 16.58
C LYS A 213 0.80 -5.60 15.60
N PRO A 214 0.05 -6.67 15.95
CA PRO A 214 -0.87 -7.32 15.01
C PRO A 214 -2.26 -6.67 14.95
N PHE A 215 -2.54 -5.69 15.82
CA PHE A 215 -3.85 -5.06 15.91
C PHE A 215 -3.85 -3.69 15.21
N GLN A 216 -4.96 -3.38 14.55
CA GLN A 216 -5.20 -2.05 14.03
C GLN A 216 -5.26 -1.03 15.18
N PRO A 217 -4.81 0.22 14.97
CA PRO A 217 -4.94 1.26 15.97
C PRO A 217 -6.41 1.53 16.29
N MET A 218 -6.70 1.75 17.57
CA MET A 218 -8.04 2.18 17.99
C MET A 218 -8.26 3.65 17.63
N PRO A 219 -9.49 4.05 17.27
CA PRO A 219 -9.81 5.46 17.06
C PRO A 219 -9.59 6.28 18.33
N THR A 220 -9.01 7.47 18.16
CA THR A 220 -8.86 8.52 19.17
C THR A 220 -9.71 9.74 18.79
N ALA A 221 -9.84 10.73 19.67
CA ALA A 221 -10.52 11.97 19.34
C ALA A 221 -9.86 12.67 18.13
N ASP A 222 -8.53 12.72 18.10
CA ASP A 222 -7.77 13.33 17.01
C ASP A 222 -7.94 12.56 15.70
N SER A 223 -7.93 11.22 15.73
CA SER A 223 -8.17 10.43 14.52
C SER A 223 -9.62 10.55 14.03
N GLN A 224 -10.59 10.75 14.92
CA GLN A 224 -11.98 11.02 14.53
C GLN A 224 -12.12 12.38 13.85
N ALA A 225 -11.46 13.42 14.37
CA ALA A 225 -11.42 14.74 13.73
C ALA A 225 -10.79 14.67 12.34
N LEU A 226 -9.66 13.95 12.20
CA LEU A 226 -9.00 13.74 10.91
C LEU A 226 -9.88 12.92 9.94
N ALA A 227 -10.60 11.92 10.43
CA ALA A 227 -11.54 11.14 9.61
C ALA A 227 -12.68 12.00 9.04
N ILE A 228 -13.19 12.99 9.81
CA ILE A 228 -14.18 13.96 9.32
C ILE A 228 -13.58 14.79 8.18
N TYR A 229 -12.35 15.29 8.35
CA TYR A 229 -11.65 16.01 7.29
C TYR A 229 -11.47 15.16 6.01
N TYR A 230 -11.10 13.88 6.17
CA TYR A 230 -10.99 12.93 5.07
C TYR A 230 -12.32 12.72 4.32
N LEU A 231 -13.43 12.61 5.05
CA LEU A 231 -14.76 12.54 4.46
C LEU A 231 -15.13 13.83 3.70
N MET A 232 -14.73 15.01 4.20
CA MET A 232 -14.92 16.27 3.49
C MET A 232 -14.15 16.29 2.16
N MET A 233 -12.90 15.83 2.14
CA MET A 233 -12.11 15.73 0.91
C MET A 233 -12.74 14.79 -0.12
N MET A 234 -13.21 13.61 0.30
CA MET A 234 -13.90 12.68 -0.59
C MET A 234 -15.16 13.29 -1.21
N ASN A 235 -15.89 14.12 -0.47
CA ASN A 235 -17.06 14.85 -0.99
C ASN A 235 -16.67 15.94 -1.99
N LEU A 236 -15.46 16.49 -1.90
CA LEU A 236 -14.92 17.47 -2.83
C LEU A 236 -14.36 16.82 -4.11
N ARG A 237 -13.84 15.59 -4.05
CA ARG A 237 -13.20 14.87 -5.18
C ARG A 237 -14.00 14.93 -6.50
N PRO A 238 -15.31 14.61 -6.54
CA PRO A 238 -16.07 14.65 -7.80
C PRO A 238 -16.30 16.08 -8.29
N ARG A 239 -16.39 17.05 -7.37
CA ARG A 239 -16.80 18.43 -7.66
C ARG A 239 -15.61 19.28 -8.09
N ALA A 240 -14.52 19.28 -7.33
CA ALA A 240 -13.40 20.18 -7.57
C ALA A 240 -12.73 19.97 -8.94
N LYS A 241 -12.46 18.71 -9.34
CA LYS A 241 -11.86 18.43 -10.66
C LYS A 241 -12.83 18.70 -11.80
N VAL A 242 -14.11 18.32 -11.67
CA VAL A 242 -15.12 18.54 -12.72
C VAL A 242 -15.41 20.03 -12.87
N ASP A 243 -15.59 20.77 -11.77
CA ASP A 243 -15.84 22.20 -11.77
C ASP A 243 -14.62 22.98 -12.27
N ALA A 244 -13.41 22.63 -11.84
CA ALA A 244 -12.19 23.24 -12.37
C ALA A 244 -12.01 22.96 -13.87
N ARG A 245 -12.23 21.71 -14.31
CA ARG A 245 -12.13 21.36 -15.73
C ARG A 245 -13.19 22.07 -16.57
N ARG A 246 -14.43 22.19 -16.07
CA ARG A 246 -15.50 23.00 -16.68
C ARG A 246 -15.16 24.48 -16.76
N LEU A 247 -14.54 25.04 -15.73
CA LEU A 247 -14.11 26.44 -15.71
C LEU A 247 -12.95 26.72 -16.68
N ILE A 248 -12.01 25.79 -16.79
CA ILE A 248 -10.79 25.95 -17.61
C ILE A 248 -11.02 25.61 -19.08
N PHE A 249 -11.75 24.52 -19.37
CA PHE A 249 -11.91 23.98 -20.72
C PHE A 249 -13.34 24.16 -21.29
N GLY A 250 -14.25 24.77 -20.53
CA GLY A 250 -15.66 24.86 -20.88
C GLY A 250 -16.41 23.56 -20.58
N ALA A 251 -17.75 23.63 -20.57
CA ALA A 251 -18.58 22.44 -20.49
C ALA A 251 -18.53 21.72 -21.85
N GLU A 252 -17.69 20.71 -22.03
CA GLU A 252 -17.79 19.84 -23.21
C GLU A 252 -19.17 19.18 -23.21
N ALA A 253 -19.90 19.38 -24.31
CA ALA A 253 -21.21 18.83 -24.54
C ALA A 253 -21.09 17.31 -24.76
N GLN A 254 -21.78 16.56 -23.89
CA GLN A 254 -22.21 15.15 -23.96
C GLN A 254 -21.31 14.15 -24.71
#